data_AF-A0A7S1RJT1-F1
#
_entry.id   AF-A0A7S1RJT1-F1
#
_cell.length_a   1.000
_cell.length_b   1.000
_cell.length_c   1.000
_cell.angle_alpha   90.00
_cell.angle_beta   90.00
_cell.angle_gamma   90.00
#
_symmetry.space_group_name_H-M   'P 1'
#
loop_
_entity.id
_entity.type
_entity.pdbx_description
1 polymer ?
#
loop_
_entity_poly.entity_id
_entity_poly.type
_entity_poly.pdbx_seq_one_letter_code
_entity_poly.pdbx_strand_id
1 'polypeptide(L)'
;EALGCSGSEVRLQSELQPRLEEAAVASSEHEERLNALRSALTALAHGRLAAAEEVRRLTKQQLAEIKHLAKDPPGILRRLLLMLWLILHGDRFRGSKAVQVDEFRDWPRCQRMLADEGFISHILNFDPTTLDEVPKVTAFIESCFRLIGITDPAASPEPRSLCASPSAVEIGLPGSAPLGEELEGDDRQDIVAPGAKVAAPRLPAGAPPSQRRPAATCGSPASRSRTSSPAGLKRVF
;
A
#
# COMPACT_ATOMS: atom_id res chain seq x y z
N GLU A 1 41.77 45.98 -31.43
CA GLU A 1 41.88 44.70 -30.71
C GLU A 1 40.55 43.96 -30.77
N ALA A 2 40.26 43.39 -31.92
CA ALA A 2 39.02 42.67 -32.17
C ALA A 2 39.38 41.27 -32.68
N LEU A 3 38.68 40.26 -32.14
CA LEU A 3 38.36 39.01 -32.81
C LEU A 3 39.43 37.90 -32.80
N GLY A 4 39.72 37.38 -31.60
CA GLY A 4 40.38 36.08 -31.41
C GLY A 4 39.49 34.96 -30.85
N CYS A 5 38.24 35.24 -30.46
CA CYS A 5 37.40 34.28 -29.71
C CYS A 5 36.56 33.31 -30.55
N SER A 6 36.54 33.41 -31.88
CA SER A 6 35.56 32.67 -32.70
C SER A 6 35.83 31.17 -32.86
N GLY A 7 37.09 30.73 -32.84
CA GLY A 7 37.44 29.34 -33.13
C GLY A 7 37.08 28.35 -32.01
N SER A 8 37.31 28.72 -30.75
CA SER A 8 36.98 27.88 -29.60
C SER A 8 35.47 27.78 -29.38
N GLU A 9 34.73 28.84 -29.66
CA GLU A 9 33.28 28.87 -29.51
C GLU A 9 32.58 27.94 -30.50
N VAL A 10 32.98 27.95 -31.77
CA VAL A 10 32.41 27.06 -32.80
C VAL A 10 32.67 25.58 -32.48
N ARG A 11 33.88 25.25 -31.98
CA ARG A 11 34.21 23.88 -31.58
C ARG A 11 33.36 23.42 -30.39
N LEU A 12 33.23 24.26 -29.36
CA LEU A 12 32.38 23.97 -28.21
C LEU A 12 30.91 23.82 -28.60
N GLN A 13 30.39 24.68 -29.47
CA GLN A 13 29.03 24.55 -29.98
C GLN A 13 28.83 23.23 -30.72
N SER A 14 29.77 22.84 -31.59
CA SER A 14 29.68 21.57 -32.33
C SER A 14 29.70 20.32 -31.44
N GLU A 15 30.34 20.40 -30.27
CA GLU A 15 30.41 19.28 -29.32
C GLU A 15 29.23 19.26 -28.34
N LEU A 16 28.74 20.44 -27.94
CA LEU A 16 27.62 20.57 -27.00
C LEU A 16 26.26 20.36 -27.65
N GLN A 17 26.08 20.79 -28.90
CA GLN A 17 24.81 20.68 -29.60
C GLN A 17 24.26 19.25 -29.68
N PRO A 18 25.02 18.20 -30.06
CA PRO A 18 24.50 16.84 -30.06
C PRO A 18 24.14 16.35 -28.66
N ARG A 19 24.89 16.76 -27.62
CA ARG A 19 24.57 16.39 -26.23
C ARG A 19 23.30 17.07 -25.72
N LEU A 20 23.03 18.30 -26.17
CA LEU A 20 21.78 19.00 -25.87
C LEU A 20 20.59 18.35 -26.57
N GLU A 21 20.75 17.94 -27.83
CA GLU A 21 19.72 17.23 -28.58
C GLU A 21 19.42 15.86 -27.95
N GLU A 22 20.45 15.09 -27.60
CA GLU A 22 20.31 13.81 -26.88
C GLU A 22 19.61 14.00 -25.53
N ALA A 23 20.02 14.99 -24.73
CA ALA A 23 19.39 15.29 -23.46
C ALA A 23 17.93 15.75 -23.62
N ALA A 24 17.62 16.50 -24.69
CA ALA A 24 16.25 16.92 -24.99
C ALA A 24 15.35 15.73 -25.36
N VAL A 25 15.85 14.79 -26.16
CA VAL A 25 15.13 13.55 -26.50
C VAL A 25 14.89 12.71 -25.24
N ALA A 26 15.92 12.48 -24.43
CA ALA A 26 15.80 11.73 -23.17
C ALA A 26 14.79 12.39 -22.21
N SER A 27 14.80 13.73 -22.12
CA SER A 27 13.82 14.48 -21.32
C SER A 27 12.40 14.29 -21.83
N SER A 28 12.18 14.32 -23.15
CA SER A 28 10.88 14.08 -23.75
C SER A 28 10.35 12.68 -23.45
N GLU A 29 11.19 11.64 -23.57
CA GLU A 29 10.83 10.26 -23.26
C GLU A 29 10.46 10.07 -21.77
N HIS A 30 11.22 10.70 -20.87
CA HIS A 30 10.92 10.67 -19.45
C HIS A 30 9.59 11.36 -19.13
N GLU A 31 9.30 12.50 -19.77
CA GLU A 31 8.04 13.21 -19.60
C GLU A 31 6.85 12.36 -20.05
N GLU A 32 6.95 11.70 -21.20
CA GLU A 32 5.93 10.78 -21.70
C GLU A 32 5.69 9.63 -20.72
N ARG A 33 6.76 9.02 -20.19
CA ARG A 33 6.66 7.94 -19.20
C ARG A 33 6.00 8.42 -17.90
N LEU A 34 6.35 9.61 -17.42
CA LEU A 34 5.72 10.19 -16.23
C LEU A 34 4.24 10.45 -16.45
N ASN A 35 3.86 10.97 -17.62
CA ASN A 35 2.46 11.21 -17.97
C ASN A 35 1.67 9.89 -18.08
N ALA A 36 2.26 8.84 -18.64
CA ALA A 36 1.67 7.51 -18.68
C ALA A 36 1.44 6.93 -17.27
N LEU A 37 2.46 7.01 -16.39
CA LEU A 37 2.35 6.54 -15.01
C LEU A 37 1.31 7.34 -14.21
N ARG A 38 1.26 8.66 -14.38
CA ARG A 38 0.24 9.51 -13.75
C ARG A 38 -1.16 9.11 -14.18
N SER A 39 -1.38 8.91 -15.48
CA SER A 39 -2.68 8.46 -16.01
C SER A 39 -3.09 7.10 -15.42
N ALA A 40 -2.16 6.14 -15.35
CA ALA A 40 -2.41 4.84 -14.76
C ALA A 40 -2.77 4.93 -13.25
N LEU A 41 -2.04 5.75 -12.49
CA LEU A 41 -2.35 5.98 -11.06
C LEU A 41 -3.72 6.63 -10.88
N THR A 42 -4.08 7.61 -11.71
CA THR A 42 -5.42 8.23 -11.69
C THR A 42 -6.51 7.20 -11.99
N ALA A 43 -6.31 6.34 -12.98
CA ALA A 43 -7.27 5.28 -13.31
C ALA A 43 -7.46 4.28 -12.16
N LEU A 44 -6.36 3.84 -11.54
CA LEU A 44 -6.40 2.96 -10.36
C LEU A 44 -7.09 3.63 -9.16
N ALA A 45 -6.82 4.92 -8.94
CA ALA A 45 -7.46 5.68 -7.87
C ALA A 45 -8.98 5.78 -8.07
N HIS A 46 -9.43 6.06 -9.30
CA HIS A 46 -10.86 6.04 -9.64
C HIS A 46 -11.47 4.65 -9.48
N GLY A 47 -10.79 3.60 -9.94
CA GLY A 47 -11.25 2.21 -9.77
C GLY A 47 -11.42 1.84 -8.30
N ARG A 48 -10.47 2.25 -7.44
CA ARG A 48 -10.56 2.05 -5.99
C ARG A 48 -11.75 2.79 -5.37
N LEU A 49 -11.98 4.05 -5.75
CA LEU A 49 -13.12 4.82 -5.25
C LEU A 49 -14.45 4.20 -5.69
N ALA A 50 -14.57 3.80 -6.96
CA ALA A 50 -15.76 3.13 -7.48
C ALA A 50 -16.02 1.80 -6.73
N ALA A 51 -15.00 0.97 -6.52
CA ALA A 51 -15.13 -0.26 -5.74
C ALA A 51 -15.56 0.02 -4.28
N ALA A 52 -15.02 1.07 -3.66
CA ALA A 52 -15.41 1.48 -2.31
C ALA A 52 -16.88 1.95 -2.24
N GLU A 53 -17.38 2.66 -3.25
CA GLU A 53 -18.80 3.02 -3.35
C GLU A 53 -19.69 1.79 -3.48
N GLU A 54 -19.30 0.80 -4.28
CA GLU A 54 -20.04 -0.46 -4.40
C GLU A 54 -20.08 -1.24 -3.07
N VAL A 55 -18.97 -1.29 -2.34
CA VAL A 55 -18.92 -1.87 -0.98
C VAL A 55 -19.84 -1.08 -0.02
N ARG A 56 -19.88 0.25 -0.12
CA ARG A 56 -20.74 1.10 0.72
C ARG A 56 -22.22 0.90 0.41
N ARG A 57 -22.57 0.56 -0.84
CA ARG A 57 -23.96 0.30 -1.27
C ARG A 57 -24.50 -1.04 -0.79
N LEU A 58 -23.67 -1.92 -0.23
CA LEU A 58 -24.12 -3.20 0.31
C LEU A 58 -25.19 -2.99 1.39
N THR A 59 -26.38 -3.51 1.12
CA THR A 59 -27.51 -3.45 2.04
C THR A 59 -27.33 -4.43 3.20
N LYS A 60 -27.99 -4.16 4.33
CA LYS A 60 -28.02 -5.08 5.47
C LYS A 60 -28.54 -6.48 5.11
N GLN A 61 -29.46 -6.56 4.15
CA GLN A 61 -29.99 -7.81 3.64
C GLN A 61 -28.90 -8.61 2.89
N GLN A 62 -28.19 -7.99 1.95
CA GLN A 62 -27.09 -8.63 1.23
C GLN A 62 -25.98 -9.08 2.19
N LEU A 63 -25.68 -8.28 3.21
CA LEU A 63 -24.73 -8.68 4.26
C LEU A 63 -25.23 -9.90 5.04
N ALA A 64 -26.52 -9.98 5.36
CA ALA A 64 -27.09 -11.16 6.01
C ALA A 64 -27.01 -12.41 5.11
N GLU A 65 -27.21 -12.26 3.79
CA GLU A 65 -27.03 -13.34 2.81
C GLU A 65 -25.57 -13.81 2.76
N ILE A 66 -24.60 -12.89 2.71
CA ILE A 66 -23.17 -13.21 2.78
C ILE A 66 -22.83 -13.91 4.10
N LYS A 67 -23.34 -13.42 5.24
CA LYS A 67 -23.17 -14.06 6.55
C LYS A 67 -23.78 -15.47 6.58
N HIS A 68 -24.90 -15.68 5.89
CA HIS A 68 -25.53 -17.00 5.77
C HIS A 68 -24.69 -17.95 4.90
N LEU A 69 -24.22 -17.48 3.74
CA LEU A 69 -23.32 -18.22 2.85
C LEU A 69 -22.00 -18.59 3.54
N ALA A 70 -21.52 -17.77 4.48
CA ALA A 70 -20.34 -18.08 5.28
C ALA A 70 -20.51 -19.28 6.23
N LYS A 71 -21.69 -19.90 6.34
CA LYS A 71 -21.84 -21.17 7.08
C LYS A 71 -21.28 -22.36 6.29
N ASP A 72 -21.57 -22.40 4.99
CA ASP A 72 -21.09 -23.44 4.08
C ASP A 72 -20.79 -22.84 2.69
N PRO A 73 -19.70 -22.07 2.57
CA PRO A 73 -19.39 -21.40 1.31
C PRO A 73 -18.82 -22.39 0.29
N PRO A 74 -19.15 -22.22 -1.01
CA PRO A 74 -18.38 -22.81 -2.10
C PRO A 74 -16.88 -22.57 -1.93
N GLY A 75 -16.04 -23.55 -2.31
CA GLY A 75 -14.59 -23.50 -2.05
C GLY A 75 -13.91 -22.23 -2.58
N ILE A 76 -14.34 -21.72 -3.74
CA ILE A 76 -13.83 -20.45 -4.30
C ILE A 76 -14.16 -19.26 -3.39
N LEU A 77 -15.41 -19.15 -2.94
CA LEU A 77 -15.82 -18.08 -2.02
C LEU A 77 -15.11 -18.19 -0.68
N ARG A 78 -14.90 -19.40 -0.16
CA ARG A 78 -14.12 -19.63 1.06
C ARG A 78 -12.72 -19.05 0.94
N ARG A 79 -12.02 -19.33 -0.17
CA ARG A 79 -10.67 -18.80 -0.43
C ARG A 79 -10.66 -17.29 -0.59
N LEU A 80 -11.64 -16.71 -1.28
CA LEU A 80 -11.76 -15.25 -1.43
C LEU A 80 -11.96 -14.56 -0.08
N LEU A 81 -12.84 -15.09 0.77
CA LEU A 81 -13.08 -14.55 2.10
C LEU A 81 -11.85 -14.70 3.02
N LEU A 82 -11.10 -15.80 2.90
CA LEU A 82 -9.82 -15.96 3.59
C LEU A 82 -8.78 -14.94 3.11
N MET A 83 -8.65 -14.71 1.80
CA MET A 83 -7.75 -13.68 1.26
C MET A 83 -8.12 -12.28 1.76
N LEU A 84 -9.42 -11.95 1.77
CA LEU A 84 -9.90 -10.70 2.34
C LEU A 84 -9.53 -10.57 3.82
N TRP A 85 -9.70 -11.64 4.59
CA TRP A 85 -9.30 -11.66 6.00
C TRP A 85 -7.79 -11.43 6.17
N LEU A 86 -6.95 -12.02 5.31
CA LEU A 86 -5.49 -11.83 5.32
C LEU A 86 -5.08 -10.40 5.00
N ILE A 87 -5.75 -9.77 4.02
CA ILE A 87 -5.51 -8.37 3.66
C ILE A 87 -5.81 -7.49 4.87
N LEU A 88 -6.99 -7.65 5.48
CA LEU A 88 -7.44 -6.84 6.60
C LEU A 88 -6.63 -7.07 7.90
N HIS A 89 -5.96 -8.22 8.03
CA HIS A 89 -5.18 -8.60 9.22
C HIS A 89 -3.71 -8.90 8.87
N GLY A 90 -3.16 -8.19 7.89
CA GLY A 90 -1.79 -8.38 7.42
C GLY A 90 -0.75 -8.09 8.52
N ASP A 91 -1.08 -7.20 9.44
CA ASP A 91 -0.31 -6.84 10.63
C ASP A 91 0.10 -8.06 11.47
N ARG A 92 -0.75 -9.09 11.54
CA ARG A 92 -0.46 -10.33 12.30
C ARG A 92 0.72 -11.13 11.75
N PHE A 93 1.13 -10.85 10.52
CA PHE A 93 2.25 -11.52 9.86
C PHE A 93 3.55 -10.70 9.92
N ARG A 94 3.56 -9.57 10.63
CA ARG A 94 4.80 -8.83 10.94
C ARG A 94 5.75 -9.77 11.70
N GLY A 95 7.02 -9.84 11.26
CA GLY A 95 8.03 -10.74 11.82
C GLY A 95 7.91 -12.23 11.46
N SER A 96 6.81 -12.66 10.84
CA SER A 96 6.69 -14.05 10.36
C SER A 96 7.53 -14.31 9.11
N LYS A 97 8.15 -15.48 8.99
CA LYS A 97 8.97 -15.84 7.81
C LYS A 97 8.14 -16.19 6.58
N ALA A 98 6.99 -16.82 6.80
CA ALA A 98 6.08 -17.26 5.74
C ALA A 98 4.63 -17.05 6.16
N VAL A 99 3.76 -16.85 5.17
CA VAL A 99 2.31 -16.79 5.37
C VAL A 99 1.79 -18.22 5.32
N GLN A 100 1.43 -18.76 6.48
CA GLN A 100 0.79 -20.07 6.58
C GLN A 100 -0.70 -19.85 6.80
N VAL A 101 -1.49 -20.26 5.80
CA VAL A 101 -2.95 -20.18 5.84
C VAL A 101 -3.45 -21.60 5.92
N ASP A 102 -4.08 -21.91 7.05
CA ASP A 102 -4.76 -23.18 7.25
C ASP A 102 -6.25 -22.90 7.18
N GLU A 103 -6.88 -23.27 6.07
CA GLU A 103 -8.30 -23.01 5.83
C GLU A 103 -9.16 -23.46 7.02
N PHE A 104 -8.85 -24.59 7.66
CA PHE A 104 -9.64 -25.11 8.78
C PHE A 104 -9.48 -24.30 10.06
N ARG A 105 -8.27 -23.79 10.33
CA ARG A 105 -7.96 -23.02 11.55
C ARG A 105 -8.33 -21.55 11.42
N ASP A 106 -8.20 -20.99 10.22
CA ASP A 106 -8.43 -19.57 9.96
C ASP A 106 -9.89 -19.28 9.60
N TRP A 107 -10.65 -20.27 9.10
CA TRP A 107 -12.05 -20.08 8.75
C TRP A 107 -12.94 -19.57 9.91
N PRO A 108 -12.86 -20.10 11.14
CA PRO A 108 -13.62 -19.55 12.27
C PRO A 108 -13.22 -18.11 12.66
N ARG A 109 -12.02 -17.64 12.27
CA ARG A 109 -11.60 -16.23 12.45
C ARG A 109 -12.25 -15.35 11.39
N CYS A 110 -12.25 -15.82 10.14
CA CYS A 110 -12.94 -15.16 9.03
C CYS A 110 -14.44 -15.02 9.32
N GLN A 111 -15.10 -16.06 9.82
CA GLN A 111 -16.52 -16.01 10.19
C GLN A 111 -16.81 -14.98 11.28
N ARG A 112 -15.94 -14.86 12.30
CA ARG A 112 -16.08 -13.85 13.35
C ARG A 112 -15.92 -12.43 12.80
N MET A 113 -14.96 -12.22 11.90
CA MET A 113 -14.80 -10.94 11.19
C MET A 113 -16.05 -10.60 10.37
N LEU A 114 -16.63 -11.57 9.64
CA LEU A 114 -17.84 -11.34 8.85
C LEU A 114 -19.08 -11.09 9.71
N ALA A 115 -19.14 -11.66 10.91
CA ALA A 115 -20.24 -11.43 11.84
C ALA A 115 -20.21 -10.02 12.46
N ASP A 116 -19.02 -9.39 12.51
CA ASP A 116 -18.82 -8.05 13.07
C ASP A 116 -19.63 -6.99 12.32
N GLU A 117 -20.29 -6.11 13.06
CA GLU A 117 -21.04 -4.98 12.51
C GLU A 117 -20.09 -3.91 11.94
N GLY A 118 -18.84 -3.87 12.42
CA GLY A 118 -17.78 -2.99 11.90
C GLY A 118 -17.10 -3.47 10.62
N PHE A 119 -17.44 -4.65 10.10
CA PHE A 119 -16.75 -5.27 8.96
C PHE A 119 -16.63 -4.35 7.74
N ILE A 120 -17.73 -3.71 7.33
CA ILE A 120 -17.73 -2.79 6.17
C ILE A 120 -16.88 -1.56 6.44
N SER A 121 -16.95 -1.02 7.66
CA SER A 121 -16.10 0.10 8.06
C SER A 121 -14.61 -0.29 8.03
N HIS A 122 -14.26 -1.52 8.42
CA HIS A 122 -12.87 -2.00 8.32
C HIS A 122 -12.39 -2.13 6.88
N ILE A 123 -13.24 -2.60 5.95
CA ILE A 123 -12.89 -2.65 4.52
C ILE A 123 -12.68 -1.24 3.95
N LEU A 124 -13.61 -0.32 4.23
CA LEU A 124 -13.58 1.03 3.66
C LEU A 124 -12.45 1.90 4.23
N ASN A 125 -12.03 1.63 5.46
CA ASN A 125 -10.95 2.34 6.13
C ASN A 125 -9.62 1.57 6.08
N PHE A 126 -9.51 0.53 5.25
CA PHE A 126 -8.29 -0.23 5.10
C PHE A 126 -7.18 0.64 4.49
N ASP A 127 -6.02 0.65 5.14
CA ASP A 127 -4.84 1.36 4.65
C ASP A 127 -3.92 0.40 3.88
N PRO A 128 -3.74 0.60 2.55
CA PRO A 128 -2.90 -0.28 1.74
C PRO A 128 -1.42 -0.24 2.15
N THR A 129 -0.95 0.84 2.80
CA THR A 129 0.47 0.94 3.22
C THR A 129 0.84 -0.12 4.26
N THR A 130 -0.16 -0.68 4.95
CA THR A 130 0.05 -1.79 5.90
C THR A 130 0.54 -3.07 5.22
N LEU A 131 0.27 -3.24 3.92
CA LEU A 131 0.75 -4.39 3.13
C LEU A 131 2.20 -4.21 2.67
N ASP A 132 2.68 -2.97 2.54
CA ASP A 132 4.06 -2.67 2.18
C ASP A 132 5.02 -3.16 3.27
N GLU A 133 4.57 -3.18 4.54
CA GLU A 133 5.31 -3.74 5.66
C GLU A 133 5.37 -5.29 5.64
N VAL A 134 4.51 -5.94 4.85
CA VAL A 134 4.33 -7.39 4.84
C VAL A 134 4.19 -7.94 3.41
N PRO A 135 5.18 -7.75 2.52
CA PRO A 135 5.08 -8.06 1.09
C PRO A 135 4.79 -9.54 0.79
N LYS A 136 5.15 -10.44 1.71
CA LYS A 136 4.83 -11.87 1.65
C LYS A 136 3.33 -12.18 1.63
N VAL A 137 2.50 -11.32 2.24
CA VAL A 137 1.03 -11.45 2.20
C VAL A 137 0.54 -11.14 0.78
N THR A 138 1.02 -10.05 0.19
CA THR A 138 0.72 -9.69 -1.20
C THR A 138 1.13 -10.78 -2.18
N ALA A 139 2.37 -11.29 -2.07
CA ALA A 139 2.87 -12.38 -2.92
C ALA A 139 2.04 -13.66 -2.79
N PHE A 140 1.59 -14.00 -1.56
CA PHE A 140 0.70 -15.14 -1.33
C PHE A 140 -0.66 -14.93 -2.01
N ILE A 141 -1.26 -13.75 -1.86
CA ILE A 141 -2.55 -13.39 -2.47
C ILE A 141 -2.47 -13.46 -4.00
N GLU A 142 -1.40 -12.92 -4.60
CA GLU A 142 -1.16 -13.02 -6.05
C GLU A 142 -1.05 -14.47 -6.53
N SER A 143 -0.39 -15.33 -5.76
CA SER A 143 -0.34 -16.76 -6.05
C SER A 143 -1.72 -17.40 -5.97
N CYS A 144 -2.55 -17.03 -4.99
CA CYS A 144 -3.91 -17.54 -4.86
C CYS A 144 -4.82 -17.06 -6.00
N PHE A 145 -4.77 -15.79 -6.40
CA PHE A 145 -5.58 -15.28 -7.51
C PHE A 145 -5.25 -15.97 -8.84
N ARG A 146 -3.95 -16.24 -9.09
CA ARG A 146 -3.52 -17.04 -10.24
C ARG A 146 -4.10 -18.44 -10.21
N LEU A 147 -4.15 -19.09 -9.04
CA LEU A 147 -4.70 -20.44 -8.90
C LEU A 147 -6.22 -20.48 -9.12
N ILE A 148 -6.95 -19.44 -8.70
CA ILE A 148 -8.42 -19.39 -8.84
C ILE A 148 -8.82 -19.02 -10.28
N GLY A 149 -7.90 -18.49 -11.09
CA GLY A 149 -8.18 -18.11 -12.47
C GLY A 149 -9.07 -16.87 -12.59
N ILE A 150 -9.11 -16.02 -11.55
CA ILE A 150 -9.84 -14.73 -11.56
C ILE A 150 -9.01 -13.65 -12.27
N THR A 151 -7.88 -14.00 -12.90
CA THR A 151 -7.18 -13.07 -13.78
C THR A 151 -8.12 -12.65 -14.89
N ASP A 152 -8.58 -11.41 -14.81
CA ASP A 152 -9.40 -10.75 -15.81
C ASP A 152 -8.73 -10.95 -17.17
N PRO A 153 -9.36 -11.63 -18.15
CA PRO A 153 -8.74 -11.87 -19.45
C PRO A 153 -8.43 -10.56 -20.18
N ALA A 154 -9.10 -9.45 -19.81
CA ALA A 154 -8.81 -8.13 -20.34
C ALA A 154 -7.58 -7.46 -19.71
N ALA A 155 -7.21 -7.89 -18.49
CA ALA A 155 -6.01 -7.45 -17.80
C ALA A 155 -4.86 -8.43 -18.01
N SER A 156 -4.81 -9.14 -19.15
CA SER A 156 -3.57 -9.78 -19.61
C SER A 156 -2.50 -8.70 -19.53
N PRO A 157 -1.54 -8.80 -18.59
CA PRO A 157 -0.34 -8.02 -18.73
C PRO A 157 0.29 -8.65 -19.95
N GLU A 158 0.07 -8.07 -21.14
CA GLU A 158 1.13 -8.14 -22.11
C GLU A 158 2.38 -7.79 -21.30
N PRO A 159 3.39 -8.66 -21.27
CA PRO A 159 4.70 -8.24 -20.85
C PRO A 159 5.08 -7.19 -21.89
N ARG A 160 4.64 -5.95 -21.65
CA ARG A 160 5.28 -4.77 -22.21
C ARG A 160 6.70 -4.95 -21.75
N SER A 161 7.48 -5.44 -22.69
CA SER A 161 8.91 -5.58 -22.72
C SER A 161 9.52 -4.33 -22.08
N LEU A 162 9.56 -4.31 -20.75
CA LEU A 162 10.33 -3.38 -19.98
C LEU A 162 11.75 -3.91 -20.14
N CYS A 163 12.47 -3.27 -21.07
CA CYS A 163 13.83 -3.54 -21.52
C CYS A 163 13.96 -4.54 -22.69
N ALA A 164 13.60 -4.10 -23.89
CA ALA A 164 14.64 -4.13 -24.93
C ALA A 164 15.78 -3.27 -24.37
N SER A 165 16.80 -3.94 -23.82
CA SER A 165 18.01 -3.29 -23.35
C SER A 165 18.56 -2.46 -24.52
N PRO A 166 18.75 -1.13 -24.39
CA PRO A 166 19.68 -0.47 -25.27
C PRO A 166 21.05 -1.10 -24.99
N SER A 167 21.72 -1.53 -26.06
CA SER A 167 23.07 -2.06 -26.06
C SER A 167 23.93 -1.41 -24.98
N ALA A 168 24.65 -2.24 -24.24
CA ALA A 168 25.85 -1.83 -23.56
C ALA A 168 26.73 -1.06 -24.56
N VAL A 169 26.75 0.27 -24.44
CA VAL A 169 27.82 1.07 -25.01
C VAL A 169 29.01 0.75 -24.13
N GLU A 170 29.88 -0.10 -24.66
CA GLU A 170 31.19 -0.42 -24.14
C GLU A 170 32.02 0.88 -24.17
N ILE A 171 31.88 1.72 -23.14
CA ILE A 171 32.82 2.80 -22.90
C ILE A 171 34.09 2.13 -22.38
N GLY A 172 34.99 1.81 -23.31
CA GLY A 172 36.35 1.39 -22.99
C GLY A 172 37.04 2.49 -22.19
N LEU A 173 37.15 2.30 -20.87
CA LEU A 173 38.13 2.99 -20.05
C LEU A 173 39.49 2.28 -20.22
N PRO A 174 40.51 2.93 -20.81
CA PRO A 174 41.86 2.42 -20.75
C PRO A 174 42.42 2.57 -19.33
N GLY A 175 43.22 1.58 -18.95
CA GLY A 175 43.71 1.34 -17.60
C GLY A 175 44.34 2.54 -16.89
N SER A 176 44.20 2.52 -15.57
CA SER A 176 45.16 3.15 -14.66
C SER A 176 45.30 2.29 -13.41
N ALA A 177 46.56 2.15 -13.03
CA ALA A 177 47.13 1.21 -12.07
C ALA A 177 46.69 1.45 -10.60
N PRO A 178 46.98 0.50 -9.69
CA PRO A 178 46.75 0.65 -8.27
C PRO A 178 47.99 1.29 -7.60
N LEU A 179 47.79 2.42 -6.92
CA LEU A 179 48.77 2.98 -5.99
C LEU A 179 48.03 3.90 -5.00
N GLY A 180 47.98 3.49 -3.74
CA GLY A 180 48.55 4.30 -2.66
C GLY A 180 47.40 4.87 -1.83
N GLU A 181 47.22 4.39 -0.61
CA GLU A 181 47.72 5.03 0.60
C GLU A 181 46.84 6.20 1.05
N GLU A 182 46.29 6.00 2.25
CA GLU A 182 46.02 6.98 3.31
C GLU A 182 45.65 8.40 2.89
N LEU A 183 44.44 8.83 3.29
CA LEU A 183 44.28 10.09 4.00
C LEU A 183 42.95 10.10 4.74
N GLU A 184 43.07 9.88 6.04
CA GLU A 184 42.14 10.25 7.09
C GLU A 184 41.91 11.77 7.01
N GLY A 185 40.69 12.17 6.63
CA GLY A 185 40.28 13.56 6.46
C GLY A 185 38.96 13.80 7.17
N ASP A 186 39.07 14.17 8.45
CA ASP A 186 38.01 14.72 9.28
C ASP A 186 37.65 16.12 8.78
N ASP A 187 36.54 16.23 8.05
CA ASP A 187 35.93 17.52 7.70
C ASP A 187 34.45 17.50 8.09
N ARG A 188 34.22 17.65 9.40
CA ARG A 188 32.95 18.12 9.95
C ARG A 188 32.71 19.55 9.48
N GLN A 189 31.95 19.71 8.40
CA GLN A 189 31.32 20.98 8.07
C GLN A 189 29.88 21.00 8.61
N ASP A 190 29.72 21.68 9.73
CA ASP A 190 28.44 22.12 10.29
C ASP A 190 27.77 23.09 9.30
N ILE A 191 26.89 22.56 8.44
CA ILE A 191 25.96 23.38 7.67
C ILE A 191 24.83 23.82 8.62
N VAL A 192 25.03 24.98 9.24
CA VAL A 192 24.01 25.75 9.94
C VAL A 192 22.99 26.26 8.92
N ALA A 193 21.85 25.58 8.82
CA ALA A 193 20.72 26.07 8.04
C ALA A 193 20.10 27.31 8.74
N PRO A 194 19.85 28.41 8.01
CA PRO A 194 19.16 29.57 8.57
C PRO A 194 17.69 29.24 8.83
N GLY A 195 17.29 29.38 10.10
CA GLY A 195 15.93 29.17 10.57
C GLY A 195 14.93 30.09 9.87
N ALA A 196 14.18 29.52 8.92
CA ALA A 196 12.96 30.12 8.41
C ALA A 196 11.89 30.04 9.51
N LYS A 197 11.78 31.12 10.28
CA LYS A 197 10.74 31.36 11.29
C LYS A 197 9.42 31.62 10.56
N VAL A 198 8.75 30.57 10.09
CA VAL A 198 7.38 30.67 9.57
C VAL A 198 6.46 30.92 10.76
N ALA A 199 5.98 32.16 10.84
CA ALA A 199 4.98 32.58 11.80
C ALA A 199 3.71 31.76 11.60
N ALA A 200 3.39 30.91 12.58
CA ALA A 200 2.12 30.22 12.64
C ALA A 200 0.96 31.25 12.74
N PRO A 201 -0.12 31.09 11.98
CA PRO A 201 -1.32 31.90 12.16
C PRO A 201 -1.92 31.61 13.54
N ARG A 202 -1.93 32.63 14.40
CA ARG A 202 -2.68 32.65 15.66
C ARG A 202 -4.16 32.38 15.36
N LEU A 203 -4.64 31.19 15.73
CA LEU A 203 -6.06 30.93 15.83
C LEU A 203 -6.63 31.72 17.04
N PRO A 204 -7.81 32.35 16.91
CA PRO A 204 -8.44 33.06 18.00
C PRO A 204 -8.91 32.07 19.07
N ALA A 205 -8.40 32.24 20.28
CA ALA A 205 -8.93 31.66 21.50
C ALA A 205 -10.32 32.25 21.76
N GLY A 206 -11.37 31.44 21.67
CA GLY A 206 -12.72 31.93 21.91
C GLY A 206 -13.79 30.85 21.89
N ALA A 207 -13.87 30.03 22.94
CA ALA A 207 -15.14 29.48 23.41
C ALA A 207 -15.02 29.02 24.88
N PRO A 208 -15.82 29.57 25.82
CA PRO A 208 -15.84 29.13 27.21
C PRO A 208 -16.58 27.79 27.37
N PRO A 209 -16.22 26.97 28.38
CA PRO A 209 -16.94 25.75 28.69
C PRO A 209 -18.31 26.07 29.32
N SER A 210 -19.39 25.82 28.57
CA SER A 210 -20.74 25.78 29.14
C SER A 210 -20.88 24.60 30.08
N GLN A 211 -20.78 24.91 31.37
CA GLN A 211 -21.28 24.09 32.46
C GLN A 211 -22.77 23.82 32.26
N ARG A 212 -23.15 22.56 32.05
CA ARG A 212 -24.47 22.04 32.42
C ARG A 212 -24.33 20.65 33.04
N ARG A 213 -24.34 20.63 34.38
CA ARG A 213 -25.06 19.61 35.19
C ARG A 213 -26.56 19.67 34.84
N PRO A 214 -27.45 18.71 35.19
CA PRO A 214 -27.40 17.63 36.21
C PRO A 214 -27.79 16.26 35.56
N ALA A 215 -28.00 15.10 36.19
CA ALA A 215 -28.57 14.79 37.50
C ALA A 215 -28.17 13.36 37.92
N ALA A 216 -28.10 13.18 39.23
CA ALA A 216 -28.03 11.89 39.88
C ALA A 216 -29.26 11.03 39.52
N THR A 217 -29.05 9.73 39.32
CA THR A 217 -30.10 8.74 39.56
C THR A 217 -29.50 7.59 40.35
N CYS A 218 -30.05 7.42 41.53
CA CYS A 218 -29.76 6.40 42.52
C CYS A 218 -30.34 5.03 42.10
N GLY A 219 -29.69 3.97 42.59
CA GLY A 219 -30.28 2.64 42.79
C GLY A 219 -30.36 1.78 41.53
N SER A 220 -30.14 0.46 41.55
CA SER A 220 -30.06 -0.47 42.67
C SER A 220 -29.43 -1.78 42.15
N PRO A 221 -28.86 -2.62 43.03
CA PRO A 221 -28.22 -3.88 42.66
C PRO A 221 -29.27 -4.98 42.57
N ALA A 222 -29.17 -5.85 41.56
CA ALA A 222 -29.90 -7.10 41.53
C ALA A 222 -28.96 -8.24 41.15
N SER A 223 -28.40 -8.83 42.20
CA SER A 223 -28.04 -10.23 42.27
C SER A 223 -29.09 -11.10 41.57
N ARG A 224 -28.67 -12.03 40.70
CA ARG A 224 -29.37 -13.30 40.47
C ARG A 224 -28.43 -14.34 39.86
N SER A 225 -27.96 -15.19 40.77
CA SER A 225 -28.07 -16.65 40.69
C SER A 225 -27.41 -17.37 39.53
N ARG A 226 -26.30 -18.03 39.88
CA ARG A 226 -25.90 -19.37 39.42
C ARG A 226 -27.12 -20.28 39.23
N THR A 227 -27.19 -20.96 38.09
CA THR A 227 -27.63 -22.36 38.05
C THR A 227 -26.67 -23.13 37.15
N SER A 228 -25.93 -24.04 37.80
CA SER A 228 -25.26 -25.14 37.15
C SER A 228 -26.31 -26.07 36.54
N SER A 229 -26.13 -26.47 35.29
CA SER A 229 -26.79 -27.65 34.74
C SER A 229 -25.70 -28.64 34.30
N PRO A 230 -25.58 -29.81 34.96
CA PRO A 230 -24.63 -30.83 34.58
C PRO A 230 -25.23 -31.82 33.57
N ALA A 231 -24.35 -32.32 32.71
CA ALA A 231 -24.27 -33.71 32.24
C ALA A 231 -25.52 -34.40 31.67
N GLY A 232 -25.39 -34.82 30.41
CA GLY A 232 -25.96 -36.09 29.96
C GLY A 232 -26.51 -36.06 28.54
N LEU A 233 -25.81 -36.68 27.58
CA LEU A 233 -26.29 -37.96 27.03
C LEU A 233 -25.24 -38.58 26.11
N LYS A 234 -24.89 -39.82 26.44
CA LYS A 234 -24.22 -40.80 25.59
C LYS A 234 -25.22 -41.35 24.56
N ARG A 235 -24.80 -41.49 23.30
CA ARG A 235 -25.16 -42.54 22.32
C ARG A 235 -23.95 -42.62 21.40
N VAL A 236 -23.11 -43.66 21.35
CA VAL A 236 -23.38 -45.08 21.05
C VAL A 236 -24.42 -45.20 19.94
N PHE A 237 -23.98 -45.08 18.70
CA PHE A 237 -24.05 -46.11 17.67
C PHE A 237 -22.90 -45.90 16.69
#